data_AF-A0A1I4UXF4-F1
#
_entry.id   AF-A0A1I4UXF4-F1
#
_cell.length_a   1.000
_cell.length_b   1.000
_cell.length_c   1.000
_cell.angle_alpha   90.00
_cell.angle_beta   90.00
_cell.angle_gamma   90.00
#
_symmetry.space_group_name_H-M   'P 1'
#
loop_
_entity.id
_entity.type
_entity.pdbx_description
1 polymer ?
#
loop_
_entity_poly.entity_id
_entity_poly.type
_entity_poly.pdbx_seq_one_letter_code
_entity_poly.pdbx_strand_id
1 'polypeptide(L)'
;MSEQGNVETLIVLQPIAVDTASPDREGRLVIANGLLVAVLVRLSEPGHEHPGRWFMEAGFGRLHGLRVPAFPNLETATRWLRRHLKPA
;
A
#
# COMPACT_ATOMS: atom_id res chain seq x y z
N MET A 1 -13.13 -12.97 30.05
CA MET A 1 -13.84 -12.61 28.81
C MET A 1 -13.16 -11.36 28.29
N SER A 2 -12.23 -11.50 27.35
CA SER A 2 -11.51 -10.35 26.78
C SER A 2 -12.41 -9.66 25.77
N GLU A 3 -12.86 -8.45 26.08
CA GLU A 3 -13.39 -7.50 25.11
C GLU A 3 -12.27 -7.10 24.16
N GLN A 4 -11.97 -7.95 23.19
CA GLN A 4 -11.27 -7.52 21.98
C GLN A 4 -12.26 -6.69 21.19
N GLY A 5 -12.46 -5.44 21.60
CA GLY A 5 -13.09 -4.43 20.77
C GLY A 5 -12.43 -4.48 19.40
N ASN A 6 -13.24 -4.50 18.35
CA ASN A 6 -12.81 -4.64 16.97
C ASN A 6 -12.04 -3.37 16.55
N VAL A 7 -10.79 -3.21 17.03
CA VAL A 7 -9.94 -2.06 16.70
C VAL A 7 -9.52 -2.23 15.25
N GLU A 8 -10.24 -1.54 14.35
CA GLU A 8 -9.83 -1.48 12.96
C GLU A 8 -8.45 -0.83 12.85
N THR A 9 -7.57 -1.42 12.05
CA THR A 9 -6.27 -0.83 11.74
C THR A 9 -6.48 0.54 11.07
N LEU A 10 -5.99 1.60 11.73
CA LEU A 10 -5.97 2.93 11.15
C LEU A 10 -4.89 2.96 10.06
N ILE A 11 -5.31 3.22 8.83
CA ILE A 11 -4.42 3.34 7.67
C ILE A 11 -4.48 4.78 7.17
N VAL A 12 -3.31 5.41 7.07
CA VAL A 12 -3.11 6.71 6.44
C VAL A 12 -2.30 6.52 5.17
N LEU A 13 -2.75 7.15 4.09
CA LEU A 13 -2.03 7.22 2.82
C LEU A 13 -1.46 8.63 2.66
N GLN A 14 -0.17 8.80 2.93
CA GLN A 14 0.48 10.09 2.83
C GLN A 14 1.11 10.26 1.44
N PRO A 15 0.78 11.31 0.67
CA PRO A 15 1.42 11.60 -0.62
C PRO A 15 2.93 11.78 -0.49
N ILE A 16 3.67 11.21 -1.43
CA ILE A 16 5.12 11.39 -1.56
C ILE A 16 5.54 11.21 -3.02
N ALA A 17 6.64 11.85 -3.43
CA ALA A 17 7.32 11.50 -4.67
C ALA A 17 8.33 10.38 -4.40
N VAL A 18 8.31 9.32 -5.21
CA VAL A 18 9.23 8.18 -5.09
C VAL A 18 10.20 8.20 -6.28
N ASP A 19 11.48 8.03 -6.01
CA ASP A 19 12.49 7.92 -7.06
C ASP A 19 12.63 6.47 -7.51
N THR A 20 11.76 6.05 -8.43
CA THR A 20 11.72 4.69 -9.00
C THR A 20 12.70 4.48 -10.16
N ALA A 21 13.52 5.49 -10.47
CA ALA A 21 14.29 5.56 -11.72
C ALA A 21 13.43 5.43 -13.00
N SER A 22 12.13 5.73 -12.91
CA SER A 22 11.18 5.74 -14.02
C SER A 22 10.22 6.96 -13.91
N PRO A 23 9.31 7.16 -14.87
CA PRO A 23 8.24 8.16 -14.76
C PRO A 23 7.28 7.94 -13.58
N ASP A 24 7.26 6.75 -12.97
CA ASP A 24 6.31 6.34 -11.92
C ASP A 24 6.65 6.94 -10.55
N ARG A 25 6.53 8.26 -10.45
CA ARG A 25 6.98 9.00 -9.27
C ARG A 25 5.86 9.32 -8.28
N GLU A 26 4.59 9.28 -8.71
CA GLU A 26 3.47 9.55 -7.81
C GLU A 26 3.32 8.40 -6.82
N GLY A 27 3.56 8.64 -5.53
CA GLY A 27 3.51 7.60 -4.50
C GLY A 27 2.61 7.90 -3.30
N ARG A 28 2.39 6.86 -2.49
CA ARG A 28 1.79 6.95 -1.15
C ARG A 28 2.64 6.16 -0.16
N LEU A 29 3.06 6.81 0.92
CA LEU A 29 3.48 6.10 2.13
C LEU A 29 2.24 5.52 2.79
N VAL A 30 2.27 4.23 3.08
CA VAL A 30 1.21 3.54 3.81
C VAL A 30 1.63 3.44 5.27
N ILE A 31 0.94 4.20 6.12
CA ILE A 31 1.18 4.22 7.56
C ILE A 31 0.02 3.50 8.25
N ALA A 32 0.31 2.40 8.94
CA ALA A 32 -0.68 1.64 9.72
C ALA A 32 -0.37 1.75 11.20
N ASN A 33 -1.30 2.30 11.99
CA ASN A 33 -1.14 2.53 13.43
C ASN A 33 0.19 3.25 13.78
N GLY A 34 0.60 4.23 12.96
CA GLY A 34 1.83 4.99 13.15
C GLY A 34 3.12 4.35 12.58
N LEU A 35 3.03 3.15 11.99
CA LEU A 35 4.17 2.45 11.40
C LEU A 35 4.14 2.50 9.87
N LEU A 36 5.27 2.78 9.23
CA LEU A 36 5.39 2.62 7.77
C LEU A 36 5.36 1.13 7.42
N VAL A 37 4.38 0.71 6.63
CA VAL A 37 4.19 -0.71 6.26
C VAL A 37 4.31 -0.98 4.78
N ALA A 38 4.13 0.02 3.91
CA ALA A 38 4.39 -0.10 2.48
C ALA A 38 4.64 1.27 1.82
N VAL A 39 5.23 1.22 0.62
CA VAL A 39 5.22 2.32 -0.36
C VAL A 39 4.42 1.86 -1.57
N LEU A 40 3.40 2.62 -1.95
CA LEU A 40 2.67 2.43 -3.21
C LEU A 40 3.15 3.46 -4.23
N VAL A 41 3.25 3.07 -5.50
CA VAL A 41 3.57 3.94 -6.63
C VAL A 41 2.50 3.80 -7.71
N ARG A 42 2.12 4.92 -8.34
CA ARG A 42 1.17 4.93 -9.44
C ARG A 42 1.92 4.67 -10.73
N LEU A 43 1.50 3.63 -11.44
CA LEU A 43 2.00 3.30 -12.77
C LEU A 43 1.48 4.34 -13.75
N SER A 44 2.39 5.09 -14.35
CA SER A 44 2.17 6.25 -15.22
C SER A 44 2.97 6.16 -16.51
N GLU A 45 3.99 5.30 -16.55
CA GLU A 45 4.79 5.05 -17.73
C GLU A 45 3.94 4.46 -18.87
N PRO A 46 3.97 5.08 -20.07
CA PRO A 46 3.29 4.55 -21.25
C PRO A 46 3.83 3.16 -21.62
N GLY A 47 2.95 2.18 -21.75
CA GLY A 47 3.32 0.80 -22.10
C GLY A 47 3.22 -0.20 -20.95
N HIS A 48 2.94 0.24 -19.73
CA HIS A 48 2.53 -0.68 -18.65
C HIS A 48 1.26 -1.42 -19.05
N GLU A 49 1.17 -2.69 -18.65
CA GLU A 49 -0.03 -3.53 -18.88
C GLU A 49 -1.27 -2.92 -18.20
N HIS A 50 -1.05 -2.10 -17.17
CA HIS A 50 -2.09 -1.50 -16.34
C HIS A 50 -1.81 -0.03 -15.96
N PRO A 51 -1.85 0.91 -16.91
CA PRO A 51 -1.58 2.31 -16.64
C PRO A 51 -2.63 2.90 -15.68
N GLY A 52 -2.20 3.78 -14.79
CA GLY A 52 -3.01 4.44 -13.77
C GLY A 52 -3.25 3.61 -12.50
N ARG A 53 -2.84 2.34 -12.46
CA ARG A 53 -2.95 1.48 -11.26
C ARG A 53 -1.85 1.78 -10.24
N TRP A 54 -2.01 1.21 -9.05
CA TRP A 54 -1.10 1.38 -7.92
C TRP A 54 -0.34 0.09 -7.64
N PHE A 55 0.97 0.12 -7.78
CA PHE A 55 1.86 -1.00 -7.47
C PHE A 55 2.44 -0.84 -6.06
N MET A 56 2.71 -1.97 -5.39
CA MET A 56 3.40 -1.98 -4.10
C MET A 56 4.91 -2.11 -4.33
N GLU A 57 5.58 -0.96 -4.38
CA GLU A 57 7.01 -0.87 -4.64
C GLU A 57 7.84 -1.51 -3.53
N ALA A 58 7.47 -1.25 -2.28
CA ALA A 58 8.12 -1.82 -1.11
C ALA A 58 7.10 -2.21 -0.06
N GLY A 59 7.25 -3.41 0.51
CA GLY A 59 6.53 -3.88 1.69
C GLY A 59 7.48 -4.04 2.87
N PHE A 60 7.02 -3.64 4.05
CA PHE A 60 7.76 -3.76 5.31
C PHE A 60 7.04 -4.72 6.28
N GLY A 61 7.80 -5.32 7.20
CA GLY A 61 7.27 -6.24 8.20
C GLY A 61 6.46 -7.38 7.56
N ARG A 62 5.17 -7.47 7.91
CA ARG A 62 4.25 -8.52 7.42
C ARG A 62 4.01 -8.48 5.90
N LEU A 63 4.29 -7.34 5.27
CA LEU A 63 4.13 -7.17 3.82
C LEU A 63 5.44 -7.42 3.06
N HIS A 64 6.54 -7.63 3.77
CA HIS A 64 7.85 -7.84 3.15
C HIS A 64 7.85 -9.11 2.28
N GLY A 65 8.34 -8.98 1.05
CA GLY A 65 8.44 -10.08 0.09
C GLY A 65 7.11 -10.54 -0.53
N LEU A 66 5.96 -9.96 -0.14
CA LEU A 66 4.68 -10.30 -0.77
C LEU A 66 4.62 -9.76 -2.19
N ARG A 67 4.34 -10.65 -3.15
CA ARG A 67 4.04 -10.27 -4.54
C ARG A 67 2.53 -10.12 -4.71
N VAL A 68 2.09 -8.90 -4.97
CA VAL A 68 0.68 -8.57 -5.17
C VAL A 68 0.47 -7.95 -6.55
N PRO A 69 -0.64 -8.25 -7.24
CA PRO A 69 -1.01 -7.52 -8.45
C PRO A 69 -1.23 -6.03 -8.15
N ALA A 70 -1.00 -5.16 -9.15
CA ALA A 70 -1.27 -3.74 -9.03
C ALA A 70 -2.76 -3.47 -8.77
N PHE A 71 -3.04 -2.59 -7.82
CA PHE A 71 -4.39 -2.23 -7.39
C PHE A 71 -5.02 -1.22 -8.37
N PRO A 72 -6.31 -1.35 -8.70
CA PRO A 72 -6.98 -0.40 -9.59
C PRO A 72 -7.09 1.02 -9.00
N ASN A 73 -7.16 1.13 -7.67
CA ASN A 73 -7.23 2.41 -6.95
C ASN A 73 -6.75 2.24 -5.49
N LEU A 74 -6.53 3.37 -4.82
CA LEU A 74 -6.08 3.40 -3.42
C LEU A 74 -7.10 2.81 -2.43
N GLU A 75 -8.39 2.83 -2.74
CA GLU A 75 -9.42 2.22 -1.90
C GLU A 75 -9.28 0.68 -1.88
N THR A 76 -9.06 0.08 -3.05
CA THR A 76 -8.84 -1.36 -3.20
C THR A 76 -7.55 -1.77 -2.50
N ALA A 77 -6.49 -0.97 -2.63
CA ALA A 77 -5.23 -1.19 -1.89
C ALA A 77 -5.45 -1.13 -0.37
N THR A 78 -6.18 -0.13 0.13
CA THR A 78 -6.48 0.02 1.56
C THR A 78 -7.28 -1.15 2.11
N ARG A 79 -8.28 -1.62 1.36
CA ARG A 79 -9.08 -2.79 1.74
C ARG A 79 -8.24 -4.06 1.79
N TRP A 80 -7.31 -4.22 0.85
CA TRP A 80 -6.35 -5.32 0.86
C TRP A 80 -5.42 -5.23 2.09
N LEU A 81 -4.85 -4.06 2.37
CA LEU A 81 -3.97 -3.82 3.53
C LEU A 81 -4.65 -4.16 4.86
N ARG A 82 -5.90 -3.72 5.08
CA ARG A 82 -6.66 -4.06 6.29
C ARG A 82 -6.81 -5.56 6.53
N ARG A 83 -6.87 -6.37 5.47
CA ARG A 83 -6.96 -7.84 5.61
C ARG A 83 -5.63 -8.49 5.98
N HIS A 84 -4.50 -7.91 5.56
CA HIS A 84 -3.17 -8.50 5.72
C HIS A 84 -2.40 -7.97 6.94
N LEU A 85 -2.85 -6.83 7.49
CA LEU A 85 -2.29 -6.22 8.70
C LEU A 85 -3.07 -6.55 9.98
N LYS A 86 -4.07 -7.44 9.91
CA LYS A 86 -4.84 -7.85 11.09
C LYS A 86 -3.89 -8.36 12.19
N PRO A 87 -4.06 -7.92 13.45
CA PRO A 87 -3.36 -8.52 14.59
C PRO A 87 -3.52 -10.05 14.56
N ALA A 88 -2.45 -10.76 14.94
CA ALA A 88 -2.52 -12.21 15.12
C ALA A 88 -3.42 -12.56 16.31
#